data_AF-Q5WC26-F1
#
_entry.id   AF-Q5WC26-F1
#
_cell.length_a   1.000
_cell.length_b   1.000
_cell.length_c   1.000
_cell.angle_alpha   90.00
_cell.angle_beta   90.00
_cell.angle_gamma   90.00
#
_symmetry.space_group_name_H-M   'P 1'
#
loop_
_entity.id
_entity.type
_entity.pdbx_description
1 polymer ?
#
loop_
_entity_poly.entity_id
_entity_poly.type
_entity_poly.pdbx_seq_one_letter_code
_entity_poly.pdbx_strand_id
1 'polypeptide(L)'
;MNTLFLLFLLLTFFGLILGLIKPALVRFPTRKRVFAYGIPAFIITAFLFGNTLPAETAQSAQLDRSQAKIETLEASLQDKETEMEELTVALEEAEESLKESEEQLELLQAEEGDVDGSFEEQLEEAKLEWEEEFREQIEEELEERITAEISEDYEDKLAALDDKIKEKEQTIEEKETTISKLEEEVASASTNNGNETATTETETAQSSESASTDSCGPGTVKINSASESELQAIYEIGPDRAAQIIQLRPFSSYNDMKRIKGIGDARAEAIENQGIVCFD
;
A
#
# COMPACT_ATOMS: atom_id res chain seq x y z
N MET A 1 -10.82 31.90 -18.64
CA MET A 1 -10.19 33.05 -17.97
C MET A 1 -8.67 32.95 -17.96
N ASN A 2 -8.10 31.75 -17.73
CA ASN A 2 -6.65 31.52 -17.67
C ASN A 2 -5.89 31.94 -18.93
N THR A 3 -6.46 31.74 -20.12
CA THR A 3 -5.86 32.20 -21.39
C THR A 3 -5.73 33.73 -21.47
N LEU A 4 -6.70 34.47 -20.91
CA LEU A 4 -6.68 35.93 -20.88
C LEU A 4 -5.60 36.45 -19.92
N PHE A 5 -5.48 35.85 -18.73
CA PHE A 5 -4.45 36.20 -17.76
C PHE A 5 -3.03 35.83 -18.24
N LEU A 6 -2.89 34.72 -18.96
CA LEU A 6 -1.62 34.32 -19.60
C LEU A 6 -1.19 35.33 -20.66
N LEU A 7 -2.12 35.81 -21.50
CA LEU A 7 -1.83 36.86 -22.48
C LEU A 7 -1.39 38.17 -21.80
N PHE A 8 -2.02 38.57 -20.69
CA PHE A 8 -1.59 39.75 -19.92
C PHE A 8 -0.21 39.56 -19.27
N LEU A 9 0.09 38.36 -18.76
CA LEU A 9 1.41 38.03 -18.20
C LEU A 9 2.51 38.10 -19.27
N LEU A 10 2.24 37.57 -20.48
CA LEU A 10 3.18 37.69 -21.60
C LEU A 10 3.35 39.15 -22.04
N LEU A 11 2.26 39.93 -22.13
CA LEU A 11 2.31 41.31 -22.59
C LEU A 11 3.08 42.23 -21.63
N THR A 12 2.96 42.00 -20.31
CA THR A 12 3.75 42.69 -19.29
C THR A 12 5.22 42.25 -19.28
N PHE A 13 5.49 40.96 -19.49
CA PHE A 13 6.85 40.44 -19.63
C PHE A 13 7.60 41.04 -20.84
N PHE A 14 6.97 41.06 -22.01
CA PHE A 14 7.54 41.69 -23.21
C PHE A 14 7.71 43.21 -23.02
N GLY A 15 6.75 43.88 -22.36
CA GLY A 15 6.87 45.29 -22.00
C GLY A 15 8.07 45.57 -21.08
N LEU A 16 8.32 44.70 -20.11
CA LEU A 16 9.49 44.79 -19.22
C LEU A 16 10.80 44.61 -20.00
N ILE A 17 10.91 43.58 -20.83
CA ILE A 17 12.11 43.31 -21.66
C ILE A 17 12.40 44.49 -22.59
N LEU A 18 11.39 44.98 -23.31
CA LEU A 18 11.55 46.12 -24.22
C LEU A 18 11.93 47.40 -23.47
N GLY A 19 11.38 47.63 -22.28
CA GLY A 19 11.71 48.77 -21.42
C GLY A 19 13.14 48.72 -20.87
N LEU A 20 13.68 47.52 -20.62
CA LEU A 20 15.07 47.34 -20.19
C LEU A 20 16.05 47.61 -21.34
N ILE A 21 15.71 47.17 -22.56
CA ILE A 21 16.55 47.37 -23.75
C ILE A 21 16.50 48.84 -24.20
N LYS A 22 15.29 49.39 -24.40
CA LYS A 22 15.04 50.78 -24.82
C LYS A 22 13.89 51.40 -24.01
N PRO A 23 14.17 52.18 -22.95
CA PRO A 23 13.15 52.68 -22.03
C PRO A 23 12.13 53.62 -22.69
N ALA A 24 12.54 54.37 -23.71
CA ALA A 24 11.68 55.31 -24.43
C ALA A 24 10.50 54.66 -25.18
N LEU A 25 10.56 53.36 -25.50
CA LEU A 25 9.47 52.63 -26.16
C LEU A 25 8.28 52.37 -25.22
N VAL A 26 8.51 52.32 -23.91
CA VAL A 26 7.48 51.98 -22.90
C VAL A 26 7.08 53.22 -22.09
N ARG A 27 7.22 54.41 -22.69
CA ARG A 27 6.84 55.70 -22.09
C ARG A 27 7.57 56.05 -20.78
N PHE A 28 8.70 55.38 -20.47
CA PHE A 28 9.55 55.70 -19.33
C PHE A 28 10.87 56.34 -19.80
N PRO A 29 11.33 57.44 -19.16
CA PRO A 29 12.52 58.15 -19.62
C PRO A 29 13.84 57.46 -19.26
N THR A 30 13.85 56.57 -18.25
CA THR A 30 15.08 55.92 -17.75
C THR A 30 14.85 54.47 -17.36
N ARG A 31 15.89 53.63 -17.54
CA ARG A 31 15.87 52.21 -17.14
C ARG A 31 15.56 52.04 -15.65
N LYS A 32 16.05 52.94 -14.79
CA LYS A 32 15.77 52.92 -13.34
C LYS A 32 14.28 53.01 -13.02
N ARG A 33 13.51 53.78 -13.79
CA ARG A 33 12.04 53.84 -13.62
C ARG A 33 11.34 52.58 -14.13
N VAL A 34 11.86 51.95 -15.18
CA VAL A 34 11.35 50.64 -15.65
C VAL A 34 11.57 49.56 -14.58
N PHE A 35 12.73 49.54 -13.92
CA PHE A 35 12.97 48.65 -12.77
C PHE A 35 12.02 48.95 -11.59
N ALA A 36 11.86 50.23 -11.23
CA ALA A 36 11.07 50.63 -10.08
C ALA A 36 9.57 50.34 -10.20
N TYR A 37 9.01 50.36 -11.42
CA TYR A 37 7.56 50.19 -11.63
C TYR A 37 7.20 48.94 -12.45
N GLY A 38 8.06 48.49 -13.35
CA GLY A 38 7.81 47.34 -14.22
C GLY A 38 7.96 45.99 -13.51
N ILE A 39 8.98 45.83 -12.64
CA ILE A 39 9.18 44.58 -11.89
C ILE A 39 8.05 44.33 -10.89
N PRO A 40 7.63 45.31 -10.06
CA PRO A 40 6.52 45.09 -9.14
C PRO A 40 5.21 44.75 -9.88
N ALA A 41 4.94 45.41 -11.01
CA ALA A 41 3.76 45.11 -11.82
C ALA A 41 3.77 43.68 -12.37
N PHE A 42 4.92 43.22 -12.88
CA PHE A 42 5.08 41.85 -13.37
C PHE A 42 4.89 40.81 -12.25
N ILE A 43 5.47 41.06 -11.06
CA ILE A 43 5.32 40.18 -9.89
C ILE A 43 3.86 40.10 -9.45
N ILE A 44 3.14 41.23 -9.38
CA ILE A 44 1.71 41.26 -9.02
C ILE A 44 0.90 40.46 -10.04
N THR A 45 1.14 40.64 -11.35
CA THR A 45 0.44 39.87 -12.37
C THR A 45 0.79 38.38 -12.35
N ALA A 46 2.04 38.03 -12.06
CA ALA A 46 2.48 36.64 -11.94
C ALA A 46 1.87 35.96 -10.71
N PHE A 47 1.76 36.67 -9.58
CA PHE A 47 1.10 36.16 -8.39
C PHE A 47 -0.40 35.95 -8.61
N LEU A 48 -1.08 36.93 -9.23
CA LEU A 48 -2.50 36.79 -9.58
C LEU A 48 -2.73 35.63 -10.55
N PHE A 49 -1.84 35.42 -11.53
CA PHE A 49 -1.93 34.28 -12.43
C PHE A 49 -1.62 32.94 -11.73
N GLY A 50 -0.62 32.91 -10.86
CA GLY A 50 -0.26 31.72 -10.07
C GLY A 50 -1.39 31.22 -9.20
N ASN A 51 -2.20 32.12 -8.63
CA ASN A 51 -3.40 31.76 -7.87
C ASN A 51 -4.59 31.30 -8.74
N THR A 52 -4.51 31.45 -10.07
CA THR A 52 -5.55 31.00 -11.02
C THR A 52 -5.19 29.70 -11.74
N LEU A 53 -3.99 29.17 -11.51
CA LEU A 53 -3.63 27.84 -11.98
C LEU A 53 -4.27 26.83 -11.03
N PRO A 54 -5.20 25.97 -11.50
CA PRO A 54 -5.74 24.91 -10.66
C PRO A 54 -4.58 24.00 -10.23
N ALA A 55 -4.51 23.68 -8.93
CA ALA A 55 -3.48 22.83 -8.33
C ALA A 55 -3.58 21.34 -8.74
N GLU A 56 -4.27 21.04 -9.85
CA GLU A 56 -5.04 19.81 -10.00
C GLU A 56 -4.45 18.83 -11.02
N THR A 57 -3.35 19.15 -11.71
CA THR A 57 -2.89 18.33 -12.84
C THR A 57 -2.15 17.05 -12.45
N ALA A 58 -1.60 16.96 -11.23
CA ALA A 58 -0.88 15.76 -10.78
C ALA A 58 -1.80 14.76 -10.08
N GLN A 59 -2.75 15.26 -9.28
CA GLN A 59 -3.68 14.43 -8.51
C GLN A 59 -4.77 13.81 -9.41
N SER A 60 -5.24 14.52 -10.43
CA SER A 60 -6.23 13.98 -11.37
C SER A 60 -5.67 12.82 -12.21
N ALA A 61 -4.42 12.95 -12.69
CA ALA A 61 -3.78 11.90 -13.47
C ALA A 61 -3.53 10.61 -12.66
N GLN A 62 -3.27 10.75 -11.35
CA GLN A 62 -3.13 9.60 -10.46
C GLN A 62 -4.49 8.93 -10.19
N LEU A 63 -5.57 9.72 -10.07
CA LEU A 63 -6.93 9.22 -9.93
C LEU A 63 -7.37 8.43 -11.18
N ASP A 64 -7.16 8.99 -12.37
CA ASP A 64 -7.52 8.33 -13.64
C ASP A 64 -6.78 6.99 -13.81
N ARG A 65 -5.49 6.94 -13.44
CA ARG A 65 -4.69 5.70 -13.51
C ARG A 65 -5.15 4.66 -12.49
N SER A 66 -5.56 5.10 -11.30
CA SER A 66 -6.12 4.20 -10.28
C SER A 66 -7.48 3.64 -10.70
N GLN A 67 -8.32 4.46 -11.34
CA GLN A 67 -9.62 4.05 -11.87
C GLN A 67 -9.47 3.02 -12.99
N ALA A 68 -8.54 3.24 -13.93
CA ALA A 68 -8.26 2.26 -14.98
C ALA A 68 -7.79 0.91 -14.41
N LYS A 69 -6.98 0.93 -13.34
CA LYS A 69 -6.54 -0.31 -12.68
C LYS A 69 -7.70 -1.03 -11.97
N ILE A 70 -8.61 -0.28 -11.35
CA ILE A 70 -9.83 -0.84 -10.74
C ILE A 70 -10.71 -1.49 -11.82
N GLU A 71 -10.94 -0.82 -12.95
CA GLU A 71 -11.73 -1.36 -14.06
C GLU A 71 -11.13 -2.66 -14.62
N THR A 72 -9.80 -2.73 -14.75
CA THR A 72 -9.14 -3.99 -15.18
C THR A 72 -9.27 -5.12 -14.16
N LEU A 73 -9.23 -4.79 -12.86
CA LEU A 73 -9.39 -5.77 -11.79
C LEU A 73 -10.83 -6.28 -11.71
N GLU A 74 -11.82 -5.38 -11.88
CA GLU A 74 -13.23 -5.74 -11.93
C GLU A 74 -13.53 -6.68 -13.11
N ALA A 75 -12.96 -6.42 -14.29
CA ALA A 75 -13.10 -7.30 -15.44
C ALA A 75 -12.51 -8.71 -15.18
N SER A 76 -11.33 -8.78 -14.53
CA SER A 76 -10.71 -10.06 -14.17
C SER A 76 -11.50 -10.82 -13.10
N LEU A 77 -12.08 -10.10 -12.13
CA LEU A 77 -12.94 -10.70 -11.11
C LEU A 77 -14.21 -11.29 -11.73
N GLN A 78 -14.82 -10.57 -12.67
CA GLN A 78 -16.02 -11.05 -13.35
C GLN A 78 -15.75 -12.32 -14.18
N ASP A 79 -14.59 -12.38 -14.86
CA ASP A 79 -14.16 -13.57 -15.60
C ASP A 79 -14.00 -14.79 -14.66
N LYS A 80 -13.38 -14.58 -13.49
CA LYS A 80 -13.23 -15.63 -12.46
C LYS A 80 -14.55 -16.04 -11.82
N GLU A 81 -15.49 -15.11 -11.65
CA GLU A 81 -16.84 -15.42 -11.17
C GLU A 81 -17.58 -16.32 -12.18
N THR A 82 -17.44 -16.06 -13.48
CA THR A 82 -18.03 -16.93 -14.52
C THR A 82 -17.38 -18.30 -14.59
N GLU A 83 -16.05 -18.39 -14.42
CA GLU A 83 -15.33 -19.68 -14.37
C GLU A 83 -15.79 -20.51 -13.16
N MET A 84 -16.04 -19.84 -12.01
CA MET A 84 -16.55 -20.49 -10.81
C MET A 84 -18.00 -20.96 -10.99
N GLU A 85 -18.86 -20.16 -11.62
CA GLU A 85 -20.23 -20.58 -11.94
C GLU A 85 -20.25 -21.80 -12.87
N GLU A 86 -19.41 -21.84 -13.90
CA GLU A 86 -19.29 -22.99 -14.80
C GLU A 86 -18.85 -24.26 -14.04
N LEU A 87 -17.86 -24.14 -13.16
CA LEU A 87 -17.42 -25.25 -12.30
C LEU A 87 -18.51 -25.73 -11.35
N THR A 88 -19.33 -24.83 -10.79
CA THR A 88 -20.43 -25.24 -9.90
C THR A 88 -21.51 -26.04 -10.64
N VAL A 89 -21.80 -25.68 -11.89
CA VAL A 89 -22.74 -26.43 -12.73
C VAL A 89 -22.18 -27.80 -13.06
N ALA A 90 -20.90 -27.88 -13.43
CA ALA A 90 -20.25 -29.16 -13.70
C ALA A 90 -20.21 -30.08 -12.46
N LEU A 91 -20.02 -29.50 -11.27
CA LEU A 91 -20.07 -30.23 -10.00
C LEU A 91 -21.48 -30.78 -9.73
N GLU A 92 -22.52 -29.97 -9.92
CA GLU A 92 -23.92 -30.39 -9.70
C GLU A 92 -24.31 -31.52 -10.69
N GLU A 93 -23.89 -31.44 -11.95
CA GLU A 93 -24.10 -32.51 -12.94
C GLU A 93 -23.36 -33.80 -12.57
N ALA A 94 -22.12 -33.68 -12.06
CA ALA A 94 -21.36 -34.84 -11.58
C ALA A 94 -22.03 -35.48 -10.34
N GLU A 95 -22.51 -34.68 -9.38
CA GLU A 95 -23.25 -35.18 -8.21
C GLU A 95 -24.56 -35.87 -8.60
N GLU A 96 -25.30 -35.34 -9.58
CA GLU A 96 -26.51 -35.99 -10.09
C GLU A 96 -26.19 -37.33 -10.75
N SER A 97 -25.13 -37.40 -11.55
CA SER A 97 -24.67 -38.65 -12.17
C SER A 97 -24.21 -39.69 -11.13
N LEU A 98 -23.56 -39.24 -10.06
CA LEU A 98 -23.13 -40.10 -8.96
C LEU A 98 -24.34 -40.68 -8.26
N LYS A 99 -25.34 -39.85 -7.95
CA LYS A 99 -26.59 -40.28 -7.32
C LYS A 99 -27.36 -41.29 -8.17
N GLU A 100 -27.43 -41.08 -9.49
CA GLU A 100 -28.04 -42.05 -10.40
C GLU A 100 -27.29 -43.39 -10.38
N SER A 101 -25.95 -43.37 -10.31
CA SER A 101 -25.15 -44.59 -10.20
C SER A 101 -25.33 -45.30 -8.86
N GLU A 102 -25.48 -44.57 -7.75
CA GLU A 102 -25.76 -45.13 -6.41
C GLU A 102 -27.14 -45.78 -6.34
N GLU A 103 -28.18 -45.14 -6.89
CA GLU A 103 -29.54 -45.72 -6.97
C GLU A 103 -29.55 -47.01 -7.83
N GLN A 104 -28.76 -47.05 -8.91
CA GLN A 104 -28.59 -48.27 -9.71
C GLN A 104 -27.87 -49.38 -8.93
N LEU A 105 -26.89 -49.03 -8.10
CA LEU A 105 -26.19 -49.97 -7.22
C LEU A 105 -27.12 -50.53 -6.14
N GLU A 106 -27.95 -49.69 -5.52
CA GLU A 106 -28.93 -50.11 -4.50
C GLU A 106 -29.99 -51.06 -5.08
N LEU A 107 -30.43 -50.84 -6.32
CA LEU A 107 -31.34 -51.74 -7.03
C LEU A 107 -30.70 -53.09 -7.37
N LEU A 108 -29.41 -53.11 -7.75
CA LEU A 108 -28.67 -54.34 -7.99
C LEU A 108 -28.44 -55.13 -6.68
N GLN A 109 -28.10 -54.45 -5.59
CA GLN A 109 -27.97 -55.05 -4.26
C GLN A 109 -29.32 -55.60 -3.73
N ALA A 110 -30.45 -55.02 -4.13
CA ALA A 110 -31.78 -55.55 -3.80
C ALA A 110 -32.18 -56.80 -4.60
N GLU A 111 -31.57 -57.04 -5.77
CA GLU A 111 -31.81 -58.20 -6.63
C GLU A 111 -30.82 -59.36 -6.34
N GLU A 112 -29.61 -59.05 -5.85
CA GLU A 112 -28.66 -60.03 -5.28
C GLU A 112 -28.90 -60.24 -3.78
N GLY A 113 -29.67 -61.28 -3.44
CA GLY A 113 -29.81 -61.72 -2.06
C GLY A 113 -28.47 -62.13 -1.41
N ASP A 114 -28.26 -61.66 -0.18
CA ASP A 114 -27.19 -62.05 0.76
C ASP A 114 -25.78 -62.01 0.14
N VAL A 115 -25.35 -60.80 -0.24
CA VAL A 115 -23.95 -60.53 -0.61
C VAL A 115 -23.07 -60.71 0.62
N ASP A 116 -22.22 -61.74 0.58
CA ASP A 116 -21.21 -62.04 1.60
C ASP A 116 -20.33 -60.80 1.86
N GLY A 117 -20.12 -60.44 3.13
CA GLY A 117 -19.45 -59.20 3.54
C GLY A 117 -18.03 -59.00 2.99
N SER A 118 -17.46 -60.03 2.36
CA SER A 118 -16.22 -59.98 1.60
C SER A 118 -16.27 -59.09 0.35
N PHE A 119 -17.44 -58.86 -0.26
CA PHE A 119 -17.55 -58.02 -1.45
C PHE A 119 -17.68 -56.53 -1.09
N GLU A 120 -18.40 -56.21 -0.02
CA GLU A 120 -18.52 -54.84 0.51
C GLU A 120 -17.16 -54.29 0.95
N GLU A 121 -16.33 -55.14 1.59
CA GLU A 121 -14.96 -54.79 2.00
C GLU A 121 -14.05 -54.54 0.79
N GLN A 122 -14.19 -55.32 -0.29
CA GLN A 122 -13.45 -55.10 -1.55
C GLN A 122 -13.92 -53.83 -2.28
N LEU A 123 -15.21 -53.49 -2.18
CA LEU A 123 -15.76 -52.30 -2.80
C LEU A 123 -15.34 -51.03 -2.05
N GLU A 124 -15.32 -51.05 -0.72
CA GLU A 124 -14.74 -49.96 0.07
C GLU A 124 -13.24 -49.81 -0.18
N GLU A 125 -12.46 -50.90 -0.23
CA GLU A 125 -11.02 -50.82 -0.56
C GLU A 125 -10.79 -50.23 -1.96
N ALA A 126 -11.54 -50.68 -2.97
CA ALA A 126 -11.41 -50.15 -4.32
C ALA A 126 -11.86 -48.68 -4.43
N LYS A 127 -12.87 -48.27 -3.65
CA LYS A 127 -13.31 -46.87 -3.59
C LYS A 127 -12.26 -45.99 -2.92
N LEU A 128 -11.63 -46.48 -1.86
CA LEU A 128 -10.60 -45.76 -1.13
C LEU A 128 -9.31 -45.62 -1.97
N GLU A 129 -8.90 -46.69 -2.66
CA GLU A 129 -7.79 -46.63 -3.63
C GLU A 129 -8.06 -45.64 -4.76
N TRP A 130 -9.27 -45.67 -5.33
CA TRP A 130 -9.64 -44.75 -6.41
C TRP A 130 -9.73 -43.29 -5.94
N GLU A 131 -10.27 -43.03 -4.75
CA GLU A 131 -10.31 -41.69 -4.16
C GLU A 131 -8.91 -41.15 -3.82
N GLU A 132 -7.97 -42.01 -3.39
CA GLU A 132 -6.56 -41.62 -3.18
C GLU A 132 -5.86 -41.32 -4.51
N GLU A 133 -5.97 -42.20 -5.52
CA GLU A 133 -5.37 -41.96 -6.84
C GLU A 133 -5.93 -40.71 -7.51
N PHE A 134 -7.25 -40.52 -7.46
CA PHE A 134 -7.90 -39.35 -8.03
C PHE A 134 -7.48 -38.07 -7.30
N ARG A 135 -7.34 -38.11 -5.97
CA ARG A 135 -6.87 -36.98 -5.18
C ARG A 135 -5.44 -36.60 -5.53
N GLU A 136 -4.51 -37.55 -5.60
CA GLU A 136 -3.13 -37.28 -5.99
C GLU A 136 -3.07 -36.66 -7.39
N GLN A 137 -3.87 -37.17 -8.33
CA GLN A 137 -3.88 -36.67 -9.71
C GLN A 137 -4.40 -35.23 -9.80
N ILE A 138 -5.46 -34.89 -9.04
CA ILE A 138 -5.95 -33.51 -8.95
C ILE A 138 -4.95 -32.60 -8.22
N GLU A 139 -4.33 -33.07 -7.15
CA GLU A 139 -3.35 -32.30 -6.38
C GLU A 139 -2.11 -31.97 -7.23
N GLU A 140 -1.60 -32.93 -8.01
CA GLU A 140 -0.48 -32.72 -8.94
C GLU A 140 -0.84 -31.74 -10.07
N GLU A 141 -2.01 -31.90 -10.70
CA GLU A 141 -2.47 -30.98 -11.76
C GLU A 141 -2.71 -29.55 -11.22
N LEU A 142 -3.27 -29.45 -10.02
CA LEU A 142 -3.52 -28.17 -9.36
C LEU A 142 -2.19 -27.50 -8.96
N GLU A 143 -1.22 -28.24 -8.44
CA GLU A 143 0.11 -27.73 -8.11
C GLU A 143 0.85 -27.24 -9.36
N GLU A 144 0.75 -27.95 -10.48
CA GLU A 144 1.35 -27.53 -11.74
C GLU A 144 0.71 -26.23 -12.26
N ARG A 145 -0.63 -26.13 -12.25
CA ARG A 145 -1.35 -24.91 -12.66
C ARG A 145 -1.05 -23.73 -11.73
N ILE A 146 -1.04 -23.95 -10.42
CA ILE A 146 -0.72 -22.92 -9.42
C ILE A 146 0.72 -22.44 -9.63
N THR A 147 1.68 -23.35 -9.83
CA THR A 147 3.08 -22.98 -10.04
C THR A 147 3.25 -22.18 -11.33
N ALA A 148 2.60 -22.58 -12.42
CA ALA A 148 2.65 -21.86 -13.69
C ALA A 148 2.03 -20.45 -13.61
N GLU A 149 0.90 -20.31 -12.92
CA GLU A 149 0.20 -19.02 -12.79
C GLU A 149 0.88 -18.08 -11.77
N ILE A 150 1.48 -18.63 -10.71
CA ILE A 150 2.06 -17.85 -9.60
C ILE A 150 3.56 -17.58 -9.80
N SER A 151 4.36 -18.43 -10.45
CA SER A 151 5.82 -18.19 -10.46
C SER A 151 6.21 -17.03 -11.36
N GLU A 152 5.71 -16.98 -12.60
CA GLU A 152 6.23 -16.05 -13.62
C GLU A 152 5.89 -14.59 -13.27
N ASP A 153 4.66 -14.33 -12.81
CA ASP A 153 4.20 -12.96 -12.51
C ASP A 153 4.69 -12.43 -11.15
N TYR A 154 5.07 -13.32 -10.21
CA TYR A 154 5.60 -12.92 -8.90
C TYR A 154 7.13 -12.82 -8.87
N GLU A 155 7.85 -13.67 -9.59
CA GLU A 155 9.32 -13.58 -9.68
C GLU A 155 9.76 -12.26 -10.33
N ASP A 156 9.12 -11.87 -11.43
CA ASP A 156 9.41 -10.60 -12.11
C ASP A 156 9.10 -9.38 -11.21
N LYS A 157 8.00 -9.44 -10.44
CA LYS A 157 7.65 -8.39 -9.47
C LYS A 157 8.64 -8.33 -8.32
N LEU A 158 9.12 -9.47 -7.82
CA LEU A 158 10.15 -9.53 -6.79
C LEU A 158 11.47 -8.95 -7.29
N ALA A 159 11.92 -9.31 -8.50
CA ALA A 159 13.12 -8.74 -9.11
C ALA A 159 13.01 -7.22 -9.30
N ALA A 160 11.87 -6.74 -9.78
CA ALA A 160 11.62 -5.30 -9.93
C ALA A 160 11.55 -4.54 -8.59
N LEU A 161 11.14 -5.20 -7.50
CA LEU A 161 11.21 -4.63 -6.16
C LEU A 161 12.65 -4.58 -5.65
N ASP A 162 13.43 -5.62 -5.89
CA ASP A 162 14.83 -5.70 -5.47
C ASP A 162 15.69 -4.61 -6.14
N ASP A 163 15.49 -4.37 -7.44
CA ASP A 163 16.12 -3.27 -8.17
C ASP A 163 15.74 -1.89 -7.58
N LYS A 164 14.47 -1.71 -7.20
CA LYS A 164 14.01 -0.47 -6.56
C LYS A 164 14.59 -0.29 -5.16
N ILE A 165 14.73 -1.36 -4.39
CA ILE A 165 15.37 -1.33 -3.07
C ILE A 165 16.83 -0.90 -3.24
N LYS A 166 17.55 -1.49 -4.18
CA LYS A 166 18.95 -1.16 -4.47
C LYS A 166 19.14 0.29 -4.92
N GLU A 167 18.25 0.83 -5.75
CA GLU A 167 18.26 2.26 -6.11
C GLU A 167 18.05 3.14 -4.88
N LYS A 168 17.09 2.77 -4.01
CA LYS A 168 16.81 3.52 -2.78
C LYS A 168 18.00 3.48 -1.82
N GLU A 169 18.65 2.35 -1.64
CA GLU A 169 19.86 2.22 -0.82
C GLU A 169 20.98 3.14 -1.31
N GLN A 170 21.24 3.19 -2.62
CA GLN A 170 22.21 4.12 -3.19
C GLN A 170 21.85 5.58 -2.90
N THR A 171 20.57 5.95 -3.00
CA THR A 171 20.14 7.31 -2.68
C THR A 171 20.26 7.63 -1.18
N ILE A 172 20.16 6.63 -0.30
CA ILE A 172 20.37 6.80 1.13
C ILE A 172 21.86 7.02 1.40
N GLU A 173 22.73 6.19 0.84
CA GLU A 173 24.18 6.31 1.00
C GLU A 173 24.71 7.66 0.48
N GLU A 174 24.24 8.10 -0.70
CA GLU A 174 24.56 9.44 -1.20
C GLU A 174 24.11 10.54 -0.23
N LYS A 175 22.89 10.44 0.30
CA LYS A 175 22.38 11.43 1.27
C LYS A 175 23.17 11.43 2.58
N GLU A 176 23.53 10.27 3.11
CA GLU A 176 24.37 10.14 4.32
C GLU A 176 25.73 10.81 4.14
N THR A 177 26.36 10.66 2.97
CA THR A 177 27.63 11.34 2.67
C THR A 177 27.47 12.86 2.53
N THR A 178 26.32 13.34 2.03
CA THR A 178 26.05 14.79 1.98
C THR A 178 25.77 15.38 3.37
N ILE A 179 25.06 14.65 4.23
CA ILE A 179 24.80 15.06 5.62
C ILE A 179 26.13 15.18 6.37
N SER A 180 27.00 14.18 6.26
CA SER A 180 28.33 14.20 6.90
C SER A 180 29.18 15.42 6.48
N LYS A 181 29.14 15.79 5.19
CA LYS A 181 29.84 16.99 4.68
C LYS A 181 29.23 18.30 5.20
N LEU A 182 27.90 18.36 5.27
CA LEU A 182 27.21 19.54 5.80
C LEU A 182 27.47 19.70 7.30
N GLU A 183 27.56 18.60 8.05
CA GLU A 183 27.93 18.60 9.48
C GLU A 183 29.37 19.11 9.69
N GLU A 184 30.32 18.72 8.84
CA GLU A 184 31.69 19.28 8.86
C GLU A 184 31.71 20.78 8.53
N GLU A 185 30.92 21.23 7.54
CA GLU A 185 30.83 22.66 7.21
C GLU A 185 30.21 23.49 8.34
N VAL A 186 29.17 22.97 9.00
CA VAL A 186 28.52 23.60 10.16
C VAL A 186 29.47 23.63 11.38
N ALA A 187 30.28 22.59 11.58
CA ALA A 187 31.33 22.57 12.60
C ALA A 187 32.43 23.62 12.32
N SER A 188 32.80 23.80 11.05
CA SER A 188 33.81 24.81 10.65
C SER A 188 33.30 26.26 10.77
N ALA A 189 32.00 26.48 10.59
CA ALA A 189 31.37 27.79 10.70
C ALA A 189 31.22 28.29 12.16
N SER A 190 31.38 27.41 13.15
CA SER A 190 31.12 27.72 14.57
C SER A 190 32.33 28.26 15.36
N THR A 191 33.48 28.52 14.73
CA THR A 191 34.70 29.00 15.45
C THR A 191 34.84 30.54 15.52
N ASN A 192 33.91 31.32 14.95
CA ASN A 192 33.94 32.79 15.05
C ASN A 192 32.61 33.37 15.55
N ASN A 193 32.34 33.24 16.85
CA ASN A 193 31.81 34.34 17.67
C ASN A 193 31.69 33.94 19.13
N GLY A 194 32.34 34.71 20.01
CA GLY A 194 32.20 34.62 21.45
C GLY A 194 31.42 35.82 22.02
N ASN A 195 30.54 35.49 22.97
CA ASN A 195 29.90 36.32 24.02
C ASN A 195 28.81 37.32 23.57
N GLU A 196 27.65 37.48 24.21
CA GLU A 196 27.10 37.08 25.52
C GLU A 196 25.57 37.39 25.42
N THR A 197 24.67 36.42 25.54
CA THR A 197 23.88 36.06 26.75
C THR A 197 22.42 36.55 26.76
N ALA A 198 21.55 35.56 27.07
CA ALA A 198 20.20 35.60 27.64
C ALA A 198 19.03 35.97 26.71
N THR A 199 18.42 34.97 26.08
CA THR A 199 17.18 34.34 26.60
C THR A 199 17.04 32.94 25.98
N THR A 200 17.59 31.97 26.70
CA THR A 200 17.06 30.62 26.98
C THR A 200 16.11 30.00 25.94
N GLU A 201 16.72 29.17 25.10
CA GLU A 201 16.21 27.88 24.65
C GLU A 201 15.75 27.01 25.83
N THR A 202 14.80 26.10 25.60
CA THR A 202 15.05 24.65 25.58
C THR A 202 13.72 23.91 25.40
N GLU A 203 13.65 23.23 24.26
CA GLU A 203 13.01 21.93 24.00
C GLU A 203 12.11 21.31 25.06
N THR A 204 10.93 20.85 24.63
CA THR A 204 10.43 19.52 25.02
C THR A 204 9.47 18.98 23.95
N ALA A 205 9.99 18.46 22.84
CA ALA A 205 9.29 17.38 22.14
C ALA A 205 9.59 16.13 22.96
N GLN A 206 8.71 15.89 23.93
CA GLN A 206 8.83 14.81 24.89
C GLN A 206 8.66 13.47 24.15
N SER A 207 9.77 12.95 23.65
CA SER A 207 10.04 11.51 23.75
C SER A 207 9.92 11.19 25.23
N SER A 208 8.72 10.78 25.63
CA SER A 208 8.52 10.19 26.95
C SER A 208 9.07 8.79 26.82
N GLU A 209 10.38 8.69 26.98
CA GLU A 209 11.06 7.51 27.48
C GLU A 209 10.53 7.29 28.91
N SER A 210 9.30 6.80 29.01
CA SER A 210 8.82 6.14 30.20
C SER A 210 9.57 4.83 30.25
N ALA A 211 10.54 4.77 31.16
CA ALA A 211 11.01 3.53 31.75
C ALA A 211 9.83 2.84 32.47
N SER A 212 8.88 2.31 31.70
CA SER A 212 8.06 1.19 32.09
C SER A 212 8.95 -0.03 31.95
N THR A 213 9.13 -0.75 33.04
CA THR A 213 9.70 -2.11 33.08
C THR A 213 9.26 -2.89 31.84
N ASP A 214 10.18 -3.01 30.87
CA ASP A 214 9.90 -3.65 29.58
C ASP A 214 9.57 -5.13 29.82
N SER A 215 8.28 -5.44 29.91
CA SER A 215 7.75 -6.80 29.85
C SER A 215 7.76 -7.36 28.42
N CYS A 216 8.07 -6.51 27.44
CA CYS A 216 8.09 -6.84 26.02
C CYS A 216 9.50 -7.25 25.57
N GLY A 217 9.61 -8.42 24.95
CA GLY A 217 10.87 -8.93 24.41
C GLY A 217 11.32 -8.17 23.15
N PRO A 218 12.62 -8.26 22.79
CA PRO A 218 13.10 -7.72 21.52
C PRO A 218 12.38 -8.38 20.35
N GLY A 219 11.99 -7.59 19.34
CA GLY A 219 11.25 -8.06 18.17
C GLY A 219 9.72 -8.12 18.34
N THR A 220 9.19 -7.62 19.46
CA THR A 220 7.74 -7.47 19.66
C THR A 220 7.28 -6.03 19.42
N VAL A 221 6.05 -5.88 18.92
CA VAL A 221 5.38 -4.60 18.69
C VAL A 221 4.55 -4.25 19.93
N LYS A 222 4.89 -3.14 20.57
CA LYS A 222 4.17 -2.62 21.75
C LYS A 222 2.85 -1.98 21.35
N ILE A 223 1.72 -2.64 21.61
CA ILE A 223 0.42 -2.20 21.09
C ILE A 223 -0.01 -0.81 21.61
N ASN A 224 0.37 -0.45 22.85
CA ASN A 224 -0.06 0.79 23.49
C ASN A 224 0.90 1.97 23.25
N SER A 225 2.14 1.71 22.83
CA SER A 225 3.16 2.77 22.62
C SER A 225 3.76 2.84 21.21
N ALA A 226 3.63 1.79 20.38
CA ALA A 226 4.20 1.77 19.03
C ALA A 226 3.69 2.91 18.13
N SER A 227 4.48 3.30 17.16
CA SER A 227 4.09 4.22 16.09
C SER A 227 3.12 3.56 15.11
N GLU A 228 2.42 4.37 14.31
CA GLU A 228 1.49 3.87 13.28
C GLU A 228 2.16 2.94 12.27
N SER A 229 3.43 3.21 11.92
CA SER A 229 4.20 2.38 11.00
C SER A 229 4.58 1.03 11.61
N GLU A 230 4.92 0.99 12.90
CA GLU A 230 5.27 -0.26 13.59
C GLU A 230 4.03 -1.14 13.79
N LEU A 231 2.87 -0.53 14.03
CA LEU A 231 1.59 -1.27 14.11
C LEU A 231 1.24 -1.97 12.80
N GLN A 232 1.63 -1.41 11.65
CA GLN A 232 1.38 -2.01 10.33
C GLN A 232 2.24 -3.26 10.05
N ALA A 233 3.23 -3.56 10.90
CA ALA A 233 3.97 -4.83 10.82
C ALA A 233 3.15 -6.03 11.34
N ILE A 234 2.06 -5.77 12.06
CA ILE A 234 1.15 -6.81 12.56
C ILE A 234 0.30 -7.32 11.40
N TYR A 235 0.21 -8.65 11.26
CA TYR A 235 -0.62 -9.30 10.25
C TYR A 235 -2.07 -8.81 10.37
N GLU A 236 -2.74 -8.57 9.25
CA GLU A 236 -4.10 -8.02 9.21
C GLU A 236 -4.25 -6.61 9.84
N ILE A 237 -3.17 -5.84 10.05
CA ILE A 237 -3.22 -4.43 10.45
C ILE A 237 -2.70 -3.54 9.32
N GLY A 238 -3.62 -2.95 8.56
CA GLY A 238 -3.33 -1.89 7.59
C GLY A 238 -3.39 -0.48 8.20
N PRO A 239 -3.13 0.58 7.41
CA PRO A 239 -3.10 1.98 7.89
C PRO A 239 -4.39 2.38 8.62
N ASP A 240 -5.55 2.04 8.06
CA ASP A 240 -6.85 2.35 8.67
C ASP A 240 -7.06 1.68 10.04
N ARG A 241 -6.50 0.48 10.24
CA ARG A 241 -6.60 -0.26 11.51
C ARG A 241 -5.54 0.21 12.50
N ALA A 242 -4.33 0.55 12.04
CA ALA A 242 -3.28 1.16 12.85
C ALA A 242 -3.75 2.49 13.44
N ALA A 243 -4.40 3.35 12.65
CA ALA A 243 -5.00 4.59 13.12
C ALA A 243 -6.09 4.35 14.18
N GLN A 244 -6.93 3.31 14.00
CA GLN A 244 -7.93 2.92 14.99
C GLN A 244 -7.32 2.39 16.30
N ILE A 245 -6.24 1.60 16.22
CA ILE A 245 -5.50 1.14 17.39
C ILE A 245 -5.04 2.34 18.20
N ILE A 246 -4.39 3.32 17.57
CA ILE A 246 -3.92 4.53 18.27
C ILE A 246 -5.06 5.26 18.98
N GLN A 247 -6.23 5.35 18.36
CA GLN A 247 -7.42 6.00 18.94
C GLN A 247 -8.06 5.23 20.09
N LEU A 248 -7.97 3.90 20.08
CA LEU A 248 -8.67 3.01 21.02
C LEU A 248 -7.78 2.52 22.18
N ARG A 249 -6.51 2.93 22.21
CA ARG A 249 -5.59 2.68 23.33
C ARG A 249 -6.21 3.10 24.66
N PRO A 250 -5.98 2.33 25.75
CA PRO A 250 -5.11 1.15 25.84
C PRO A 250 -5.82 -0.18 25.52
N PHE A 251 -5.04 -1.22 25.26
CA PHE A 251 -5.43 -2.62 25.10
C PHE A 251 -4.70 -3.48 26.14
N SER A 252 -5.39 -4.50 26.67
CA SER A 252 -4.82 -5.44 27.66
C SER A 252 -4.85 -6.90 27.20
N SER A 253 -5.56 -7.20 26.12
CA SER A 253 -5.68 -8.55 25.56
C SER A 253 -6.05 -8.50 24.07
N TYR A 254 -5.90 -9.64 23.37
CA TYR A 254 -6.37 -9.80 21.99
C TYR A 254 -7.89 -9.64 21.87
N ASN A 255 -8.65 -10.00 22.91
CA ASN A 255 -10.09 -9.79 22.94
C ASN A 255 -10.45 -8.29 22.89
N ASP A 256 -9.64 -7.42 23.48
CA ASP A 256 -9.85 -5.96 23.42
C ASP A 256 -9.64 -5.41 22.01
N MET A 257 -8.86 -6.09 21.16
CA MET A 257 -8.62 -5.71 19.77
C MET A 257 -9.89 -5.86 18.92
N LYS A 258 -10.87 -6.65 19.35
CA LYS A 258 -12.17 -6.78 18.68
C LYS A 258 -13.01 -5.48 18.72
N ARG A 259 -12.60 -4.48 19.52
CA ARG A 259 -13.18 -3.13 19.47
C ARG A 259 -12.85 -2.40 18.16
N ILE A 260 -11.82 -2.85 17.43
CA ILE A 260 -11.39 -2.28 16.16
C ILE A 260 -12.32 -2.77 15.07
N LYS A 261 -12.83 -1.85 14.24
CA LYS A 261 -13.76 -2.20 13.18
C LYS A 261 -13.06 -3.09 12.14
N GLY A 262 -13.60 -4.29 11.96
CA GLY A 262 -13.06 -5.28 11.03
C GLY A 262 -12.06 -6.25 11.65
N ILE A 263 -11.84 -6.22 12.97
CA ILE A 263 -11.16 -7.30 13.70
C ILE A 263 -12.21 -8.12 14.44
N GLY A 264 -12.52 -9.31 13.92
CA GLY A 264 -13.36 -10.31 14.57
C GLY A 264 -12.52 -11.41 15.22
N ASP A 265 -13.18 -12.46 15.72
CA ASP A 265 -12.51 -13.60 16.38
C ASP A 265 -11.38 -14.21 15.53
N ALA A 266 -11.67 -14.55 14.27
CA ALA A 266 -10.69 -15.15 13.37
C ALA A 266 -9.44 -14.27 13.15
N ARG A 267 -9.60 -12.95 13.08
CA ARG A 267 -8.47 -12.03 12.90
C ARG A 267 -7.70 -11.79 14.19
N ALA A 268 -8.40 -11.69 15.31
CA ALA A 268 -7.75 -11.60 16.62
C ALA A 268 -6.91 -12.85 16.90
N GLU A 269 -7.42 -14.03 16.55
CA GLU A 269 -6.70 -15.30 16.65
C GLU A 269 -5.50 -15.36 15.70
N ALA A 270 -5.65 -14.90 14.44
CA ALA A 270 -4.52 -14.82 13.50
C ALA A 270 -3.40 -13.89 14.00
N ILE A 271 -3.76 -12.77 14.62
CA ILE A 271 -2.80 -11.82 15.23
C ILE A 271 -2.12 -12.47 16.45
N GLU A 272 -2.87 -13.19 17.28
CA GLU A 272 -2.33 -13.94 18.42
C GLU A 272 -1.33 -15.01 17.98
N ASN A 273 -1.67 -15.76 16.92
CA ASN A 273 -0.81 -16.79 16.34
C ASN A 273 0.50 -16.24 15.75
N GLN A 274 0.53 -14.96 15.34
CA GLN A 274 1.76 -14.30 14.89
C GLN A 274 2.78 -14.13 16.04
N GLY A 275 2.31 -13.97 17.28
CA GLY A 275 3.16 -13.93 18.47
C GLY A 275 4.07 -12.70 18.61
N ILE A 276 3.89 -11.66 17.79
CA ILE A 276 4.74 -10.45 17.83
C ILE A 276 4.13 -9.31 18.65
N VAL A 277 2.86 -9.39 19.06
CA VAL A 277 2.19 -8.31 19.80
C VAL A 277 2.55 -8.40 21.28
N CYS A 278 2.95 -7.26 21.86
CA CYS A 278 3.12 -7.13 23.30
C CYS A 278 2.18 -6.07 23.87
N PHE A 279 1.57 -6.39 25.01
CA PHE A 279 0.74 -5.47 25.80
C PHE A 279 1.61 -4.82 26.88
N ASP A 280 1.95 -3.55 26.67
CA ASP A 280 2.75 -2.69 27.57
C ASP A 280 1.88 -1.81 28.50
#